data_AF-A0A1Q5HID0-F1
#
_entry.id   AF-A0A1Q5HID0-F1
#
_cell.length_a   1.000
_cell.length_b   1.000
_cell.length_c   1.000
_cell.angle_alpha   90.00
_cell.angle_beta   90.00
_cell.angle_gamma   90.00
#
_symmetry.space_group_name_H-M   'P 1'
#
loop_
_entity.id
_entity.type
_entity.pdbx_description
1 polymer ?
#
loop_
_entity_poly.entity_id
_entity_poly.type
_entity_poly.pdbx_seq_one_letter_code
_entity_poly.pdbx_strand_id
1 'polypeptide(L)'
;MQSVTPHPHARTVHHWISLGRYHPYLAAAGGDESKACELYEWSVALTGASFEAFHYVEVVTRNAIDREMRAHLNEPGRGIPWFLLTVSGKRQVQDGIDRNVSEVRARLRREHSQKETRDQIIAGLSFGFWVSMLGSEHEQLWREALHRAFPYSSGKRHDVASAMNALRVFRNRLAHHDSLLATDVPFRLSQMIDVVAWADPDAARWLRRIERVTEVHRLRPAARNDTVVVPARNAWGLYQSTRAYVCQAGRSFQPVDHLAFYSQRQILPEVPKILFRLDNVDWTVGEVNRLRATGERRDALLADIIEVSRKQGWTEGRYQVFGLTAPGSAGHLTLPTPIPHHSRGRGSAFTQGQRYVVRDRLRRARSTADL
;
A
#
# COMPACT_ATOMS: atom_id res chain seq x y z
N MET A 1 -13.41 39.16 -4.83
CA MET A 1 -12.21 38.50 -5.37
C MET A 1 -11.10 38.68 -4.35
N GLN A 2 -10.75 37.63 -3.58
CA GLN A 2 -9.53 37.67 -2.77
C GLN A 2 -8.35 37.54 -3.73
N SER A 3 -7.43 38.51 -3.70
CA SER A 3 -6.17 38.41 -4.45
C SER A 3 -5.35 37.27 -3.85
N VAL A 4 -5.31 36.13 -4.54
CA VAL A 4 -4.43 35.02 -4.14
C VAL A 4 -3.00 35.49 -4.43
N THR A 5 -2.24 35.74 -3.36
CA THR A 5 -0.83 36.09 -3.48
C THR A 5 -0.09 34.90 -4.11
N PRO A 6 0.66 35.09 -5.21
CA PRO A 6 1.38 33.99 -5.85
C PRO A 6 2.36 33.32 -4.88
N HIS A 7 2.57 32.01 -5.04
CA HIS A 7 3.55 31.31 -4.22
C HIS A 7 4.95 31.93 -4.44
N PRO A 8 5.72 32.29 -3.40
CA PRO A 8 6.97 33.03 -3.53
C PRO A 8 7.99 32.38 -4.47
N HIS A 9 7.96 31.05 -4.59
CA HIS A 9 8.89 30.26 -5.40
C HIS A 9 8.29 29.68 -6.68
N ALA A 10 7.04 30.03 -7.04
CA ALA A 10 6.33 29.48 -8.20
C ALA A 10 7.18 29.49 -9.48
N ARG A 11 7.90 30.60 -9.70
CA ARG A 11 8.75 30.84 -10.88
C ARG A 11 10.19 30.38 -10.77
N THR A 12 10.65 29.93 -9.59
CA THR A 12 12.07 29.61 -9.37
C THR A 12 12.33 28.15 -9.01
N VAL A 13 11.32 27.44 -8.49
CA VAL A 13 11.47 26.06 -7.99
C VAL A 13 11.97 25.09 -9.07
N HIS A 14 11.63 25.34 -10.34
CA HIS A 14 12.06 24.53 -11.49
C HIS A 14 13.57 24.68 -11.83
N HIS A 15 14.28 25.64 -11.23
CA HIS A 15 15.74 25.70 -11.31
C HIS A 15 16.42 24.69 -10.38
N TRP A 16 15.75 24.28 -9.29
CA TRP A 16 16.29 23.34 -8.30
C TRP A 16 15.84 21.91 -8.54
N ILE A 17 14.73 21.73 -9.26
CA ILE A 17 14.15 20.44 -9.62
C ILE A 17 14.17 20.34 -11.14
N SER A 18 14.73 19.25 -11.68
CA SER A 18 14.71 19.05 -13.13
C SER A 18 13.29 19.15 -13.68
N LEU A 19 13.14 19.78 -14.85
CA LEU A 19 11.84 19.99 -15.49
C LEU A 19 11.04 18.69 -15.63
N GLY A 20 11.69 17.57 -15.95
CA GLY A 20 11.04 16.27 -16.03
C GLY A 20 10.44 15.79 -14.70
N ARG A 21 11.08 16.09 -13.56
CA ARG A 21 10.55 15.76 -12.22
C ARG A 21 9.48 16.74 -11.76
N TYR A 22 9.52 18.00 -12.22
CA TYR A 22 8.53 19.02 -11.87
C TYR A 22 7.26 18.95 -12.74
N HIS A 23 7.36 18.49 -13.99
CA HIS A 23 6.27 18.42 -14.96
C HIS A 23 4.99 17.73 -14.45
N PRO A 24 5.04 16.60 -13.70
CA PRO A 24 3.83 15.99 -13.16
C PRO A 24 3.01 16.92 -12.24
N TYR A 25 3.68 17.80 -11.50
CA TYR A 25 3.03 18.77 -10.61
C TYR A 25 2.40 19.91 -11.40
N LEU A 26 3.09 20.45 -12.41
CA LEU A 26 2.54 21.43 -13.35
C LEU A 26 1.31 20.89 -14.09
N ALA A 27 1.39 19.65 -14.60
CA ALA A 27 0.28 19.01 -15.29
C ALA A 27 -0.93 18.82 -14.34
N ALA A 28 -0.69 18.36 -13.12
CA ALA A 28 -1.76 18.21 -12.11
C ALA A 28 -2.36 19.55 -11.66
N ALA A 29 -1.58 20.63 -11.72
CA ALA A 29 -2.02 22.00 -11.43
C ALA A 29 -2.70 22.70 -12.63
N GLY A 30 -2.78 22.05 -13.81
CA GLY A 30 -3.34 22.67 -15.02
C GLY A 30 -2.49 23.82 -15.57
N GLY A 31 -1.18 23.79 -15.34
CA GLY A 31 -0.23 24.83 -15.77
C GLY A 31 -0.08 25.99 -14.77
N ASP A 32 -0.82 25.98 -13.65
CA ASP A 32 -0.69 26.98 -12.59
C ASP A 32 0.59 26.73 -11.78
N GLU A 33 1.60 27.57 -11.97
CA GLU A 33 2.91 27.44 -11.33
C GLU A 33 2.85 27.54 -9.80
N SER A 34 1.95 28.35 -9.24
CA SER A 34 1.83 28.51 -7.78
C SER A 34 1.28 27.22 -7.16
N LYS A 35 0.21 26.67 -7.73
CA LYS A 35 -0.35 25.39 -7.27
C LYS A 35 0.58 24.22 -7.50
N ALA A 36 1.36 24.24 -8.59
CA ALA A 36 2.36 23.21 -8.85
C ALA A 36 3.45 23.22 -7.76
N CYS A 37 3.86 24.40 -7.31
CA CYS A 37 4.83 24.55 -6.22
C CYS A 37 4.25 24.03 -4.89
N GLU A 38 3.03 24.44 -4.55
CA GLU A 38 2.32 23.94 -3.35
C GLU A 38 2.16 22.40 -3.38
N LEU A 39 1.80 21.83 -4.54
CA LEU A 39 1.68 20.37 -4.71
C LEU A 39 3.02 19.66 -4.56
N TYR A 40 4.11 20.26 -5.03
CA TYR A 40 5.45 19.72 -4.84
C TYR A 40 5.84 19.71 -3.36
N GLU A 41 5.68 20.84 -2.67
CA GLU A 41 5.97 20.96 -1.24
C GLU A 41 5.13 20.01 -0.39
N TRP A 42 3.84 19.87 -0.72
CA TRP A 42 2.96 18.86 -0.13
C TRP A 42 3.50 17.43 -0.35
N SER A 43 3.97 17.10 -1.55
CA SER A 43 4.54 15.78 -1.86
C SER A 43 5.84 15.50 -1.09
N VAL A 44 6.65 16.54 -0.85
CA VAL A 44 7.84 16.47 0.01
C VAL A 44 7.43 16.24 1.47
N ALA A 45 6.47 17.00 1.99
CA ALA A 45 5.96 16.82 3.35
C ALA A 45 5.37 15.41 3.55
N LEU A 46 4.65 14.89 2.55
CA LEU A 46 4.10 13.54 2.56
C LEU A 46 5.21 12.47 2.53
N THR A 47 6.29 12.74 1.81
CA THR A 47 7.49 11.88 1.80
C THR A 47 8.13 11.80 3.19
N GLY A 48 8.31 12.95 3.86
CA GLY A 48 8.82 13.01 5.24
C GLY A 48 7.96 12.22 6.22
N ALA A 49 6.64 12.50 6.24
CA ALA A 49 5.69 11.77 7.10
C ALA A 49 5.68 10.25 6.81
N SER A 50 5.86 9.85 5.54
CA SER A 50 5.94 8.43 5.18
C SER A 50 7.23 7.78 5.70
N PHE A 51 8.35 8.50 5.72
CA PHE A 51 9.60 8.00 6.31
C PHE A 51 9.53 7.86 7.83
N GLU A 52 8.79 8.74 8.52
CA GLU A 52 8.49 8.57 9.94
C GLU A 52 7.77 7.23 10.20
N ALA A 53 6.75 6.90 9.41
CA ALA A 53 6.07 5.61 9.51
C ALA A 53 7.00 4.42 9.18
N PHE A 54 7.83 4.55 8.14
CA PHE A 54 8.81 3.52 7.77
C PHE A 54 9.84 3.25 8.85
N HIS A 55 10.27 4.27 9.60
CA HIS A 55 11.19 4.07 10.72
C HIS A 55 10.68 2.98 11.68
N TYR A 56 9.40 3.06 12.06
CA TYR A 56 8.79 2.08 12.96
C TYR A 56 8.63 0.70 12.30
N VAL A 57 8.21 0.65 11.03
CA VAL A 57 8.10 -0.61 10.27
C VAL A 57 9.45 -1.32 10.23
N GLU A 58 10.52 -0.62 9.84
CA GLU A 58 11.85 -1.19 9.70
C GLU A 58 12.38 -1.69 11.04
N VAL A 59 12.23 -0.91 12.12
CA VAL A 59 12.70 -1.31 13.46
C VAL A 59 11.93 -2.51 14.01
N VAL A 60 10.59 -2.48 13.95
CA VAL A 60 9.75 -3.57 14.48
C VAL A 60 10.01 -4.87 13.72
N THR A 61 9.96 -4.83 12.39
CA THR A 61 10.11 -6.04 11.57
C THR A 61 11.52 -6.63 11.67
N ARG A 62 12.55 -5.79 11.65
CA ARG A 62 13.93 -6.22 11.87
C ARG A 62 14.09 -6.90 13.22
N ASN A 63 13.67 -6.25 14.29
CA ASN A 63 13.90 -6.75 15.64
C ASN A 63 13.10 -8.05 15.89
N ALA A 64 11.91 -8.18 15.29
CA ALA A 64 11.15 -9.42 15.33
C ALA A 64 11.91 -10.56 14.61
N ILE A 65 12.42 -10.32 13.40
CA ILE A 65 13.21 -11.32 12.66
C ILE A 65 14.50 -11.67 13.42
N ASP A 66 15.25 -10.67 13.89
CA ASP A 66 16.50 -10.86 14.63
C ASP A 66 16.30 -11.72 15.88
N ARG A 67 15.23 -11.48 16.64
CA ARG A 67 14.88 -12.25 17.83
C ARG A 67 14.68 -13.73 17.50
N GLU A 68 13.91 -14.05 16.47
CA GLU A 68 13.64 -15.44 16.09
C GLU A 68 14.89 -16.12 15.51
N MET A 69 15.72 -15.39 14.75
CA MET A 69 16.99 -15.92 14.23
C MET A 69 17.98 -16.24 15.36
N ARG A 70 18.10 -15.34 16.34
CA ARG A 70 18.94 -15.53 17.54
C ARG A 70 18.54 -16.78 18.31
N ALA A 71 17.23 -17.01 18.47
CA ALA A 71 16.70 -18.19 19.14
C ALA A 71 16.94 -19.48 18.32
N HIS A 72 16.58 -19.46 17.03
CA HIS A 72 16.67 -20.62 16.14
C HIS A 72 18.10 -21.15 16.00
N LEU A 73 19.09 -20.26 15.87
CA LEU A 73 20.49 -20.66 15.72
C LEU A 73 21.24 -20.84 17.05
N ASN A 74 20.54 -20.73 18.18
CA ASN A 74 21.12 -20.81 19.53
C ASN A 74 22.34 -19.88 19.69
N GLU A 75 22.21 -18.63 19.23
CA GLU A 75 23.28 -17.64 19.33
C GLU A 75 23.78 -17.46 20.79
N PRO A 76 22.92 -17.37 21.83
CA PRO A 76 23.39 -17.29 23.22
C PRO A 76 24.24 -18.47 23.66
N GLY A 77 23.91 -19.69 23.23
CA GLY A 77 24.70 -20.89 23.57
C GLY A 77 25.99 -21.02 22.76
N ARG A 78 26.04 -20.44 21.56
CA ARG A 78 27.23 -20.47 20.68
C ARG A 78 28.20 -19.32 20.91
N GLY A 79 27.73 -18.18 21.43
CA GLY A 79 28.53 -16.96 21.57
C GLY A 79 28.89 -16.28 20.25
N ILE A 80 28.29 -16.70 19.14
CA ILE A 80 28.54 -16.16 17.79
C ILE A 80 27.22 -15.61 17.24
N PRO A 81 27.17 -14.33 16.81
CA PRO A 81 25.98 -13.74 16.20
C PRO A 81 25.44 -14.58 15.04
N TRP A 82 24.11 -14.75 14.98
CA TRP A 82 23.47 -15.65 14.01
C TRP A 82 23.83 -15.35 12.55
N PHE A 83 24.07 -14.07 12.23
CA PHE A 83 24.41 -13.60 10.88
C PHE A 83 25.87 -13.90 10.48
N LEU A 84 26.66 -14.49 11.37
CA LEU A 84 28.00 -15.05 11.09
C LEU A 84 27.98 -16.58 11.06
N LEU A 85 26.82 -17.20 11.21
CA LEU A 85 26.62 -18.64 11.14
C LEU A 85 26.03 -19.03 9.78
N THR A 86 26.07 -20.32 9.45
CA THR A 86 25.35 -20.87 8.31
C THR A 86 23.84 -20.80 8.58
N VAL A 87 23.17 -19.88 7.88
CA VAL A 87 21.72 -19.66 7.91
C VAL A 87 21.01 -20.52 6.86
N SER A 88 21.65 -20.78 5.73
CA SER A 88 21.09 -21.56 4.63
C SER A 88 22.06 -22.62 4.13
N GLY A 89 21.55 -23.83 3.89
CA GLY A 89 22.32 -24.89 3.21
C GLY A 89 22.58 -24.59 1.73
N LYS A 90 21.88 -23.63 1.13
CA LYS A 90 22.11 -23.19 -0.25
C LYS A 90 23.24 -22.15 -0.27
N ARG A 91 24.37 -22.51 -0.89
CA ARG A 91 25.57 -21.66 -0.94
C ARG A 91 25.32 -20.26 -1.49
N GLN A 92 24.59 -20.13 -2.61
CA GLN A 92 24.32 -18.81 -3.20
C GLN A 92 23.50 -17.90 -2.27
N VAL A 93 22.61 -18.49 -1.47
CA VAL A 93 21.79 -17.75 -0.49
C VAL A 93 22.65 -17.29 0.68
N GLN A 94 23.51 -18.19 1.20
CA GLN A 94 24.46 -17.86 2.25
C GLN A 94 25.45 -16.77 1.81
N ASP A 95 26.03 -16.88 0.61
CA ASP A 95 26.94 -15.89 0.05
C ASP A 95 26.28 -14.49 -0.04
N GLY A 96 24.96 -14.43 -0.28
CA GLY A 96 24.17 -13.20 -0.27
C GLY A 96 24.08 -12.58 1.13
N ILE A 97 23.82 -13.37 2.16
CA ILE A 97 23.78 -12.93 3.55
C ILE A 97 25.17 -12.42 3.98
N ASP A 98 26.20 -13.22 3.74
CA ASP A 98 27.58 -12.92 4.13
C ASP A 98 28.09 -11.64 3.47
N ARG A 99 27.73 -11.41 2.20
CA ARG A 99 28.05 -10.17 1.48
C ARG A 99 27.42 -8.94 2.15
N ASN A 100 26.11 -8.97 2.42
CA ASN A 100 25.41 -7.85 3.06
C ASN A 100 26.00 -7.53 4.44
N VAL A 101 26.27 -8.57 5.25
CA VAL A 101 26.89 -8.42 6.57
C VAL A 101 28.30 -7.84 6.44
N SER A 102 29.11 -8.35 5.51
CA SER A 102 30.49 -7.89 5.29
C SER A 102 30.55 -6.44 4.83
N GLU A 103 29.62 -6.00 3.97
CA GLU A 103 29.52 -4.61 3.53
C GLU A 103 29.22 -3.66 4.70
N VAL A 104 28.28 -4.03 5.58
CA VAL A 104 27.96 -3.26 6.78
C VAL A 104 29.15 -3.20 7.73
N ARG A 105 29.79 -4.34 8.00
CA ARG A 105 31.00 -4.41 8.84
C ARG A 105 32.13 -3.55 8.28
N ALA A 106 32.39 -3.63 6.99
CA ALA A 106 33.41 -2.82 6.32
C ALA A 106 33.10 -1.32 6.41
N ARG A 107 31.83 -0.91 6.28
CA ARG A 107 31.41 0.48 6.47
C ARG A 107 31.64 0.94 7.91
N LEU A 108 31.19 0.16 8.90
CA LEU A 108 31.35 0.50 10.33
C LEU A 108 32.84 0.63 10.71
N ARG A 109 33.70 -0.27 10.23
CA ARG A 109 35.15 -0.20 10.45
C ARG A 109 35.79 1.06 9.88
N ARG A 110 35.35 1.51 8.70
CA ARG A 110 35.85 2.75 8.07
C ARG A 110 35.43 3.99 8.84
N GLU A 111 34.21 4.01 9.36
CA GLU A 111 33.72 5.15 10.15
C GLU A 111 34.39 5.20 11.52
N HIS A 112 34.30 4.12 12.31
CA HIS A 112 34.99 3.94 13.59
C HIS A 112 35.02 2.45 13.98
N SER A 113 36.20 1.85 14.16
CA SER A 113 36.35 0.43 14.51
C SER A 113 35.60 -0.02 15.78
N GLN A 114 35.48 0.87 16.78
CA GLN A 114 34.71 0.61 18.01
C GLN A 114 33.19 0.49 17.78
N LYS A 115 32.68 0.82 16.59
CA LYS A 115 31.26 0.74 16.23
C LYS A 115 30.85 -0.61 15.63
N GLU A 116 31.76 -1.56 15.40
CA GLU A 116 31.43 -2.90 14.89
C GLU A 116 30.82 -3.79 16.00
N THR A 117 29.70 -3.36 16.56
CA THR A 117 28.91 -4.15 17.52
C THR A 117 27.80 -4.91 16.80
N ARG A 118 27.30 -5.98 17.42
CA ARG A 118 26.14 -6.76 16.91
C ARG A 118 24.96 -5.85 16.57
N ASP A 119 24.61 -4.95 17.48
CA ASP A 119 23.45 -4.08 17.33
C ASP A 119 23.64 -3.07 16.20
N GLN A 120 24.85 -2.57 15.99
CA GLN A 120 25.16 -1.69 14.87
C GLN A 120 25.16 -2.43 13.53
N ILE A 121 25.60 -3.70 13.50
CA ILE A 121 25.50 -4.52 12.28
C ILE A 121 24.04 -4.77 11.93
N ILE A 122 23.22 -5.21 12.89
CA ILE A 122 21.77 -5.40 12.71
C ILE A 122 21.13 -4.10 12.26
N ALA A 123 21.44 -2.99 12.92
CA ALA A 123 20.91 -1.68 12.56
C ALA A 123 21.34 -1.19 11.17
N GLY A 124 22.55 -1.57 10.74
CA GLY A 124 23.13 -1.17 9.46
C GLY A 124 22.66 -1.98 8.25
N LEU A 125 22.01 -3.13 8.46
CA LEU A 125 21.43 -3.96 7.40
C LEU A 125 20.20 -3.28 6.80
N SER A 126 20.16 -3.19 5.47
CA SER A 126 19.10 -2.47 4.75
C SER A 126 17.74 -3.15 4.88
N PHE A 127 16.66 -2.39 4.69
CA PHE A 127 15.31 -2.97 4.59
C PHE A 127 15.21 -4.05 3.50
N GLY A 128 15.96 -3.90 2.40
CA GLY A 128 16.02 -4.89 1.32
C GLY A 128 16.59 -6.25 1.77
N PHE A 129 17.56 -6.24 2.69
CA PHE A 129 18.09 -7.47 3.29
C PHE A 129 17.00 -8.21 4.08
N TRP A 130 16.28 -7.51 4.96
CA TRP A 130 15.20 -8.11 5.75
C TRP A 130 14.05 -8.63 4.88
N VAL A 131 13.74 -7.95 3.77
CA VAL A 131 12.78 -8.44 2.77
C VAL A 131 13.30 -9.72 2.08
N SER A 132 14.60 -9.79 1.75
CA SER A 132 15.17 -10.99 1.10
C SER A 132 15.14 -12.22 2.00
N MET A 133 15.27 -12.07 3.32
CA MET A 133 15.14 -13.15 4.31
C MET A 133 13.76 -13.83 4.29
N LEU A 134 12.74 -13.16 3.74
CA LEU A 134 11.37 -13.67 3.61
C LEU A 134 11.10 -14.28 2.22
N GLY A 135 12.10 -14.30 1.34
CA GLY A 135 12.01 -14.83 -0.02
C GLY A 135 11.73 -16.34 -0.08
N SER A 136 11.38 -16.85 -1.27
CA SER A 136 11.10 -18.28 -1.50
C SER A 136 12.29 -19.18 -1.18
N GLU A 137 13.50 -18.65 -1.32
CA GLU A 137 14.73 -19.37 -0.98
C GLU A 137 14.85 -19.71 0.51
N HIS A 138 14.08 -19.03 1.38
CA HIS A 138 14.06 -19.21 2.83
C HIS A 138 12.79 -19.94 3.32
N GLU A 139 12.15 -20.73 2.47
CA GLU A 139 10.91 -21.47 2.83
C GLU A 139 11.11 -22.38 4.06
N GLN A 140 12.23 -23.09 4.13
CA GLN A 140 12.56 -23.93 5.29
C GLN A 140 12.75 -23.10 6.56
N LEU A 141 13.56 -22.03 6.46
CA LEU A 141 13.81 -21.10 7.57
C LEU A 141 12.52 -20.41 8.05
N TRP A 142 11.57 -20.15 7.14
CA TRP A 142 10.25 -19.66 7.50
C TRP A 142 9.49 -20.64 8.39
N ARG A 143 9.40 -21.92 7.96
CA ARG A 143 8.69 -22.97 8.70
C ARG A 143 9.32 -23.24 10.06
N GLU A 144 10.64 -23.15 10.15
CA GLU A 144 11.37 -23.46 11.38
C GLU A 144 11.38 -22.28 12.37
N ALA A 145 11.46 -21.04 11.87
CA ALA A 145 11.70 -19.87 12.72
C ALA A 145 10.90 -18.62 12.32
N LEU A 146 11.00 -18.13 11.07
CA LEU A 146 10.57 -16.76 10.74
C LEU A 146 9.06 -16.53 10.83
N HIS A 147 8.22 -17.58 10.73
CA HIS A 147 6.78 -17.43 10.96
C HIS A 147 6.47 -16.89 12.37
N ARG A 148 7.33 -17.16 13.36
CA ARG A 148 7.20 -16.68 14.74
C ARG A 148 7.52 -15.19 14.90
N ALA A 149 8.20 -14.59 13.93
CA ALA A 149 8.42 -13.14 13.90
C ALA A 149 7.12 -12.40 13.52
N PHE A 150 6.16 -13.10 12.92
CA PHE A 150 4.88 -12.58 12.46
C PHE A 150 3.70 -13.42 12.95
N PRO A 151 3.54 -13.60 14.28
CA PRO A 151 2.58 -14.55 14.85
C PRO A 151 1.12 -14.19 14.55
N TYR A 152 0.84 -12.93 14.22
CA TYR A 152 -0.50 -12.44 13.89
C TYR A 152 -0.74 -12.28 12.38
N SER A 153 0.17 -12.79 11.54
CA SER A 153 -0.04 -12.88 10.09
C SER A 153 -0.98 -14.03 9.71
N SER A 154 -1.16 -14.28 8.42
CA SER A 154 -1.85 -15.47 7.92
C SER A 154 -1.07 -16.78 8.16
N GLY A 155 0.18 -16.70 8.68
CA GLY A 155 1.12 -17.82 8.78
C GLY A 155 1.78 -18.20 7.45
N LYS A 156 1.35 -17.60 6.33
CA LYS A 156 1.89 -17.88 4.99
C LYS A 156 3.04 -16.93 4.67
N ARG A 157 4.21 -17.48 4.40
CA ARG A 157 5.42 -16.72 4.02
C ARG A 157 5.15 -15.75 2.88
N HIS A 158 4.44 -16.22 1.86
CA HIS A 158 4.13 -15.43 0.66
C HIS A 158 3.42 -14.11 0.99
N ASP A 159 2.50 -14.11 1.95
CA ASP A 159 1.72 -12.91 2.29
C ASP A 159 2.61 -11.85 2.91
N VAL A 160 3.42 -12.26 3.88
CA VAL A 160 4.38 -11.39 4.56
C VAL A 160 5.44 -10.90 3.58
N ALA A 161 6.01 -11.79 2.77
CA ALA A 161 7.01 -11.45 1.77
C ALA A 161 6.48 -10.47 0.71
N SER A 162 5.26 -10.70 0.21
CA SER A 162 4.62 -9.84 -0.79
C SER A 162 4.36 -8.43 -0.23
N ALA A 163 3.82 -8.34 0.99
CA ALA A 163 3.59 -7.05 1.65
C ALA A 163 4.90 -6.31 1.93
N MET A 164 5.90 -6.98 2.50
CA MET A 164 7.23 -6.41 2.77
C MET A 164 7.91 -5.94 1.48
N ASN A 165 7.80 -6.68 0.38
CA ASN A 165 8.34 -6.27 -0.90
C ASN A 165 7.58 -5.07 -1.51
N ALA A 166 6.26 -5.02 -1.38
CA ALA A 166 5.47 -3.86 -1.81
C ALA A 166 5.88 -2.59 -1.04
N LEU A 167 6.13 -2.71 0.27
CA LEU A 167 6.66 -1.64 1.10
C LEU A 167 8.09 -1.26 0.69
N ARG A 168 8.95 -2.22 0.34
CA ARG A 168 10.32 -1.94 -0.14
C ARG A 168 10.31 -1.10 -1.42
N VAL A 169 9.45 -1.45 -2.37
CA VAL A 169 9.28 -0.69 -3.62
C VAL A 169 8.79 0.73 -3.31
N PHE A 170 7.84 0.88 -2.38
CA PHE A 170 7.35 2.19 -1.97
C PHE A 170 8.43 3.02 -1.26
N ARG A 171 9.15 2.44 -0.29
CA ARG A 171 10.28 3.08 0.41
C ARG A 171 11.34 3.57 -0.56
N ASN A 172 11.69 2.76 -1.55
CA ASN A 172 12.67 3.15 -2.57
C ASN A 172 12.18 4.33 -3.40
N ARG A 173 10.89 4.35 -3.77
CA ARG A 173 10.29 5.50 -4.45
C ARG A 173 10.41 6.79 -3.64
N LEU A 174 10.15 6.72 -2.32
CA LEU A 174 10.34 7.86 -1.41
C LEU A 174 11.80 8.31 -1.36
N ALA A 175 12.73 7.36 -1.26
CA ALA A 175 14.17 7.64 -1.19
C ALA A 175 14.74 8.23 -2.48
N HIS A 176 14.12 7.94 -3.62
CA HIS A 176 14.47 8.54 -4.91
C HIS A 176 13.75 9.86 -5.20
N HIS A 177 12.96 10.38 -4.25
CA HIS A 177 12.19 11.62 -4.39
C HIS A 177 11.31 11.64 -5.65
N ASP A 178 10.71 10.49 -5.96
CA ASP A 178 9.78 10.36 -7.07
C ASP A 178 8.41 10.98 -6.73
N SER A 179 7.64 11.32 -7.77
CA SER A 179 6.32 11.90 -7.58
C SER A 179 5.34 10.94 -6.90
N LEU A 180 4.66 11.44 -5.86
CA LEU A 180 3.63 10.69 -5.13
C LEU A 180 2.21 10.96 -5.65
N LEU A 181 2.03 11.81 -6.67
CA LEU A 181 0.70 12.25 -7.13
C LEU A 181 -0.22 11.09 -7.55
N ALA A 182 0.34 10.04 -8.14
CA ALA A 182 -0.35 8.83 -8.59
C ALA A 182 -0.19 7.63 -7.63
N THR A 183 0.49 7.81 -6.50
CA THR A 183 0.73 6.74 -5.52
C THR A 183 -0.33 6.78 -4.44
N ASP A 184 -1.06 5.68 -4.24
CA ASP A 184 -2.04 5.52 -3.18
C ASP A 184 -1.34 5.36 -1.81
N VAL A 185 -0.85 6.49 -1.27
CA VAL A 185 -0.12 6.55 0.00
C VAL A 185 -0.97 6.08 1.18
N PRO A 186 -2.28 6.41 1.31
CA PRO A 186 -3.13 5.84 2.36
C PRO A 186 -3.17 4.32 2.35
N PHE A 187 -3.26 3.69 1.16
CA PHE A 187 -3.16 2.24 1.07
C PHE A 187 -1.78 1.71 1.46
N ARG A 188 -0.70 2.41 1.12
CA ARG A 188 0.64 2.02 1.60
C ARG A 188 0.78 2.12 3.12
N LEU A 189 0.22 3.16 3.73
CA LEU A 189 0.16 3.30 5.18
C LEU A 189 -0.62 2.15 5.83
N SER A 190 -1.77 1.74 5.27
CA SER A 190 -2.50 0.60 5.82
C SER A 190 -1.67 -0.69 5.76
N GLN A 191 -0.93 -0.91 4.67
CA GLN A 191 -0.01 -2.05 4.56
C GLN A 191 1.15 -1.98 5.58
N MET A 192 1.69 -0.80 5.85
CA MET A 192 2.70 -0.61 6.92
C MET A 192 2.15 -1.02 8.29
N ILE A 193 0.94 -0.55 8.60
CA ILE A 193 0.27 -0.85 9.86
C ILE A 193 -0.06 -2.34 9.96
N ASP A 194 -0.53 -2.98 8.88
CA ASP A 194 -0.83 -4.42 8.87
C ASP A 194 0.46 -5.25 9.10
N VAL A 195 1.58 -4.90 8.45
CA VAL A 195 2.87 -5.56 8.66
C VAL A 195 3.37 -5.42 10.10
N VAL A 196 3.23 -4.23 10.71
CA VAL A 196 3.55 -4.03 12.12
C VAL A 196 2.62 -4.85 13.00
N ALA A 197 1.32 -4.89 12.70
CA ALA A 197 0.33 -5.66 13.47
C ALA A 197 0.61 -7.17 13.43
N TRP A 198 1.14 -7.67 12.31
CA TRP A 198 1.54 -9.07 12.19
C TRP A 198 2.68 -9.45 13.13
N ALA A 199 3.61 -8.51 13.39
CA ALA A 199 4.67 -8.70 14.36
C ALA A 199 4.19 -8.45 15.80
N ASP A 200 3.46 -7.35 16.01
CA ASP A 200 2.97 -6.89 17.32
C ASP A 200 1.73 -5.94 17.18
N PRO A 201 0.54 -6.36 17.63
CA PRO A 201 -0.69 -5.57 17.57
C PRO A 201 -0.64 -4.27 18.39
N ASP A 202 0.11 -4.25 19.48
CA ASP A 202 0.23 -3.11 20.38
C ASP A 202 1.09 -2.03 19.72
N ALA A 203 2.18 -2.44 19.08
CA ALA A 203 2.99 -1.56 18.25
C ALA A 203 2.17 -0.95 17.09
N ALA A 204 1.27 -1.72 16.48
CA ALA A 204 0.38 -1.20 15.44
C ALA A 204 -0.67 -0.22 15.98
N ARG A 205 -1.25 -0.49 17.16
CA ARG A 205 -2.15 0.47 17.84
C ARG A 205 -1.42 1.76 18.19
N TRP A 206 -0.17 1.68 18.62
CA TRP A 206 0.65 2.86 18.86
C TRP A 206 0.97 3.62 17.57
N LEU A 207 1.45 2.95 16.52
CA LEU A 207 1.77 3.57 15.22
C LEU A 207 0.56 4.32 14.63
N ARG A 208 -0.65 3.74 14.69
CA ARG A 208 -1.89 4.38 14.24
C ARG A 208 -2.18 5.72 14.92
N ARG A 209 -1.72 5.91 16.17
CA ARG A 209 -1.95 7.17 16.92
C ARG A 209 -0.96 8.26 16.57
N ILE A 210 0.25 7.90 16.16
CA ILE A 210 1.36 8.84 16.01
C ILE A 210 1.70 9.14 14.55
N GLU A 211 1.24 8.33 13.61
CA GLU A 211 1.50 8.55 12.19
C GLU A 211 0.90 9.88 11.72
N ARG A 212 1.69 10.63 10.95
CA ARG A 212 1.28 11.94 10.38
C ARG A 212 0.83 11.84 8.93
N VAL A 213 0.96 10.68 8.30
CA VAL A 213 0.69 10.48 6.87
C VAL A 213 -0.77 10.81 6.57
N THR A 214 -1.70 10.38 7.42
CA THR A 214 -3.13 10.66 7.26
C THR A 214 -3.43 12.16 7.25
N GLU A 215 -2.85 12.92 8.18
CA GLU A 215 -3.07 14.36 8.29
C GLU A 215 -2.47 15.10 7.09
N VAL A 216 -1.19 14.87 6.79
CA VAL A 216 -0.49 15.53 5.68
C VAL A 216 -1.17 15.20 4.35
N HIS A 217 -1.60 13.95 4.15
CA HIS A 217 -2.31 13.55 2.94
C HIS A 217 -3.64 14.31 2.75
N ARG A 218 -4.36 14.65 3.83
CA ARG A 218 -5.61 15.43 3.76
C ARG A 218 -5.38 16.89 3.32
N LEU A 219 -4.20 17.43 3.59
CA LEU A 219 -3.83 18.82 3.26
C LEU A 219 -3.42 19.02 1.79
N ARG A 220 -3.74 18.08 0.90
CA ARG A 220 -3.38 18.18 -0.52
C ARG A 220 -3.99 19.47 -1.14
N PRO A 221 -3.18 20.38 -1.72
CA PRO A 221 -3.64 21.72 -2.13
C PRO A 221 -4.47 21.77 -3.43
N ALA A 222 -4.66 20.65 -4.13
CA ALA A 222 -5.46 20.62 -5.36
C ALA A 222 -6.44 19.45 -5.40
N ALA A 223 -7.60 19.71 -6.01
CA ALA A 223 -8.60 18.69 -6.30
C ALA A 223 -7.99 17.56 -7.12
N ARG A 224 -8.23 16.32 -6.69
CA ARG A 224 -7.81 15.11 -7.40
C ARG A 224 -9.02 14.38 -7.94
N ASN A 225 -8.79 13.52 -8.94
CA ASN A 225 -9.72 12.45 -9.21
C ASN A 225 -9.78 11.57 -7.95
N ASP A 226 -10.92 11.58 -7.29
CA ASP A 226 -11.14 10.88 -6.03
C ASP A 226 -12.09 9.69 -6.19
N THR A 227 -12.60 9.49 -7.41
CA THR A 227 -13.49 8.39 -7.75
C THR A 227 -12.89 7.56 -8.88
N VAL A 228 -12.80 6.25 -8.68
CA VAL A 228 -12.50 5.31 -9.75
C VAL A 228 -13.79 4.72 -10.33
N VAL A 229 -13.97 4.85 -11.63
CA VAL A 229 -15.04 4.19 -12.39
C VAL A 229 -14.49 2.87 -12.93
N VAL A 230 -15.09 1.77 -12.49
CA VAL A 230 -14.66 0.40 -12.85
C VAL A 230 -15.70 -0.30 -13.74
N PRO A 231 -15.28 -1.13 -14.70
CA PRO A 231 -16.18 -2.02 -15.44
C PRO A 231 -16.89 -2.96 -14.48
N ALA A 232 -18.22 -3.03 -14.58
CA ALA A 232 -19.06 -3.67 -13.59
C ALA A 232 -19.93 -4.81 -14.15
N ARG A 233 -19.42 -5.55 -15.14
CA ARG A 233 -20.15 -6.71 -15.73
C ARG A 233 -20.57 -7.72 -14.65
N ASN A 234 -19.62 -8.11 -13.80
CA ASN A 234 -19.87 -9.06 -12.69
C ASN A 234 -19.77 -8.40 -11.31
N ALA A 235 -19.12 -7.23 -11.23
CA ALA A 235 -18.88 -6.57 -9.96
C ALA A 235 -20.11 -5.85 -9.38
N TRP A 236 -21.10 -5.48 -10.21
CA TRP A 236 -22.29 -4.78 -9.72
C TRP A 236 -23.14 -5.67 -8.80
N GLY A 237 -23.45 -6.90 -9.23
CA GLY A 237 -24.22 -7.84 -8.41
C GLY A 237 -23.53 -8.17 -7.09
N LEU A 238 -22.20 -8.32 -7.13
CA LEU A 238 -21.41 -8.55 -5.91
C LEU A 238 -21.47 -7.35 -4.96
N TYR A 239 -21.36 -6.12 -5.49
CA TYR A 239 -21.52 -4.92 -4.67
C TYR A 239 -22.91 -4.87 -4.03
N GLN A 240 -23.98 -5.17 -4.77
CA GLN A 240 -25.33 -5.17 -4.22
C GLN A 240 -25.49 -6.14 -3.04
N SER A 241 -24.90 -7.34 -3.13
CA SER A 241 -25.00 -8.38 -2.10
C SER A 241 -24.03 -8.24 -0.93
N THR A 242 -22.80 -7.78 -1.17
CA THR A 242 -21.71 -7.80 -0.17
C THR A 242 -21.14 -6.44 0.17
N ARG A 243 -21.52 -5.40 -0.58
CA ARG A 243 -20.90 -4.07 -0.50
C ARG A 243 -19.39 -4.13 -0.69
N ALA A 244 -18.97 -4.91 -1.69
CA ALA A 244 -17.57 -5.03 -2.05
C ALA A 244 -17.35 -4.94 -3.56
N TYR A 245 -16.14 -4.52 -3.91
CA TYR A 245 -15.59 -4.68 -5.25
C TYR A 245 -14.37 -5.57 -5.18
N VAL A 246 -14.32 -6.61 -6.03
CA VAL A 246 -13.26 -7.61 -6.07
C VAL A 246 -12.63 -7.61 -7.46
N CYS A 247 -11.30 -7.65 -7.51
CA CYS A 247 -10.55 -7.75 -8.76
C CYS A 247 -9.28 -8.58 -8.59
N GLN A 248 -8.54 -8.77 -9.69
CA GLN A 248 -7.23 -9.45 -9.68
C GLN A 248 -6.29 -8.83 -8.64
N ALA A 249 -5.56 -9.70 -7.93
CA ALA A 249 -4.52 -9.29 -6.99
C ALA A 249 -3.42 -8.46 -7.69
N GLY A 250 -2.80 -7.53 -6.98
CA GLY A 250 -1.72 -6.67 -7.48
C GLY A 250 -2.15 -5.57 -8.46
N ARG A 251 -3.45 -5.46 -8.79
CA ARG A 251 -3.95 -4.39 -9.67
C ARG A 251 -3.70 -3.01 -9.05
N SER A 252 -3.08 -2.10 -9.79
CA SER A 252 -2.80 -0.74 -9.33
C SER A 252 -4.05 0.15 -9.38
N PHE A 253 -4.12 1.13 -8.47
CA PHE A 253 -5.15 2.17 -8.43
C PHE A 253 -4.50 3.51 -8.09
N GLN A 254 -5.02 4.61 -8.66
CA GLN A 254 -4.69 5.96 -8.20
C GLN A 254 -5.31 6.23 -6.82
N PRO A 255 -4.87 7.28 -6.10
CA PRO A 255 -5.44 7.65 -4.81
C PRO A 255 -6.91 8.08 -4.95
N VAL A 256 -7.83 7.20 -4.57
CA VAL A 256 -9.27 7.43 -4.66
C VAL A 256 -9.96 7.11 -3.33
N ASP A 257 -11.02 7.84 -3.05
CA ASP A 257 -11.86 7.68 -1.85
C ASP A 257 -13.17 6.97 -2.17
N HIS A 258 -13.55 6.94 -3.46
CA HIS A 258 -14.83 6.44 -3.95
C HIS A 258 -14.65 5.52 -5.15
N LEU A 259 -15.63 4.66 -5.33
CA LEU A 259 -15.74 3.78 -6.49
C LEU A 259 -17.10 3.97 -7.15
N ALA A 260 -17.13 3.98 -8.47
CA ALA A 260 -18.35 4.01 -9.29
C ALA A 260 -18.33 2.85 -10.28
N PHE A 261 -19.51 2.39 -10.68
CA PHE A 261 -19.66 1.19 -11.50
C PHE A 261 -20.14 1.55 -12.90
N TYR A 262 -19.43 1.09 -13.93
CA TYR A 262 -19.84 1.24 -15.33
C TYR A 262 -20.32 -0.09 -15.90
N SER A 263 -21.60 -0.17 -16.23
CA SER A 263 -22.21 -1.35 -16.86
C SER A 263 -23.29 -0.91 -17.84
N GLN A 264 -23.59 -1.76 -18.84
CA GLN A 264 -24.66 -1.51 -19.81
C GLN A 264 -24.61 -0.10 -20.44
N ARG A 265 -23.40 0.40 -20.74
CA ARG A 265 -23.16 1.73 -21.32
C ARG A 265 -23.64 2.90 -20.46
N GLN A 266 -23.56 2.77 -19.15
CA GLN A 266 -23.84 3.85 -18.21
C GLN A 266 -23.01 3.70 -16.94
N ILE A 267 -22.74 4.83 -16.29
CA ILE A 267 -22.28 4.82 -14.89
C ILE A 267 -23.53 4.68 -14.01
N LEU A 268 -23.52 3.69 -13.14
CA LEU A 268 -24.63 3.36 -12.26
C LEU A 268 -24.75 4.37 -11.10
N PRO A 269 -25.93 4.51 -10.49
CA PRO A 269 -26.19 5.60 -9.55
C PRO A 269 -25.39 5.55 -8.24
N GLU A 270 -25.00 4.35 -7.78
CA GLU A 270 -24.31 4.22 -6.50
C GLU A 270 -22.81 4.45 -6.66
N VAL A 271 -22.30 5.42 -5.91
CA VAL A 271 -20.89 5.81 -5.82
C VAL A 271 -20.46 5.64 -4.36
N PRO A 272 -20.21 4.39 -3.90
CA PRO A 272 -19.80 4.15 -2.53
C PRO A 272 -18.43 4.73 -2.19
N LYS A 273 -18.29 5.14 -0.93
CA LYS A 273 -17.00 5.40 -0.31
C LYS A 273 -16.27 4.09 -0.05
N ILE A 274 -14.96 4.09 -0.25
CA ILE A 274 -14.05 3.00 0.09
C ILE A 274 -13.78 3.05 1.61
N LEU A 275 -14.08 1.95 2.29
CA LEU A 275 -13.86 1.78 3.73
C LEU A 275 -12.48 1.19 4.01
N PHE A 276 -12.10 0.17 3.23
CA PHE A 276 -10.79 -0.44 3.27
C PHE A 276 -10.45 -1.05 1.92
N ARG A 277 -9.16 -1.29 1.72
CA ARG A 277 -8.60 -2.00 0.58
C ARG A 277 -7.60 -3.03 1.10
N LEU A 278 -7.71 -4.26 0.63
CA LEU A 278 -6.78 -5.35 0.93
C LEU A 278 -6.38 -6.03 -0.36
N ASP A 279 -5.12 -6.44 -0.46
CA ASP A 279 -4.55 -7.08 -1.65
C ASP A 279 -3.99 -8.46 -1.28
N ASN A 280 -3.88 -9.35 -2.26
CA ASN A 280 -3.38 -10.72 -2.11
C ASN A 280 -4.15 -11.58 -1.08
N VAL A 281 -5.46 -11.37 -0.96
CA VAL A 281 -6.33 -12.16 -0.06
C VAL A 281 -6.66 -13.51 -0.71
N ASP A 282 -6.54 -14.60 0.06
CA ASP A 282 -6.84 -15.96 -0.40
C ASP A 282 -8.36 -16.26 -0.36
N TRP A 283 -8.93 -16.65 -1.49
CA TRP A 283 -10.35 -16.96 -1.63
C TRP A 283 -10.68 -18.41 -1.26
N THR A 284 -10.45 -18.77 0.01
CA THR A 284 -10.60 -20.15 0.51
C THR A 284 -11.44 -20.22 1.79
N VAL A 285 -12.01 -21.41 2.07
CA VAL A 285 -12.74 -21.65 3.34
C VAL A 285 -11.79 -21.52 4.54
N GLY A 286 -10.54 -21.96 4.40
CA GLY A 286 -9.55 -21.82 5.46
C GLY A 286 -9.28 -20.36 5.83
N GLU A 287 -9.23 -19.47 4.82
CA GLU A 287 -9.07 -18.03 5.06
C GLU A 287 -10.29 -17.41 5.74
N VAL A 288 -11.50 -17.81 5.34
CA VAL A 288 -12.74 -17.39 6.03
C VAL A 288 -12.67 -17.74 7.52
N ASN A 289 -12.36 -19.00 7.85
CA ASN A 289 -12.27 -19.44 9.24
C ASN A 289 -11.20 -18.66 10.03
N ARG A 290 -10.05 -18.41 9.40
CA ARG A 290 -8.96 -17.61 10.00
C ARG A 290 -9.41 -16.19 10.29
N LEU A 291 -10.05 -15.53 9.33
CA LEU A 291 -10.56 -14.15 9.47
C LEU A 291 -11.62 -14.05 10.56
N ARG A 292 -12.51 -15.03 10.69
CA ARG A 292 -13.50 -15.05 11.79
C ARG A 292 -12.85 -15.19 13.15
N ALA A 293 -11.76 -15.95 13.25
CA ALA A 293 -11.06 -16.19 14.50
C ALA A 293 -10.34 -14.95 15.05
N THR A 294 -10.10 -13.92 14.24
CA THR A 294 -9.42 -12.69 14.71
C THR A 294 -10.32 -11.83 15.60
N GLY A 295 -11.65 -11.95 15.47
CA GLY A 295 -12.62 -11.08 16.17
C GLY A 295 -12.66 -9.64 15.66
N GLU A 296 -11.87 -9.30 14.63
CA GLU A 296 -11.80 -7.95 14.07
C GLU A 296 -12.99 -7.69 13.13
N ARG A 297 -13.61 -6.52 13.26
CA ARG A 297 -14.78 -6.14 12.44
C ARG A 297 -14.47 -6.14 10.95
N ARG A 298 -13.28 -5.67 10.56
CA ARG A 298 -12.82 -5.65 9.17
C ARG A 298 -12.71 -7.06 8.60
N ASP A 299 -12.16 -7.98 9.37
CA ASP A 299 -11.91 -9.35 8.95
C ASP A 299 -13.21 -10.15 8.87
N ALA A 300 -14.15 -9.91 9.80
CA ALA A 300 -15.50 -10.45 9.70
C ALA A 300 -16.20 -10.03 8.40
N LEU A 301 -16.16 -8.74 8.06
CA LEU A 301 -16.72 -8.26 6.79
C LEU A 301 -16.02 -8.88 5.58
N LEU A 302 -14.70 -9.04 5.61
CA LEU A 302 -13.97 -9.73 4.55
C LEU A 302 -14.39 -11.21 4.41
N ALA A 303 -14.55 -11.91 5.52
CA ALA A 303 -15.03 -13.29 5.52
C ALA A 303 -16.42 -13.42 4.89
N ASP A 304 -17.35 -12.51 5.21
CA ASP A 304 -18.68 -12.44 4.58
C ASP A 304 -18.57 -12.24 3.05
N ILE A 305 -17.70 -11.34 2.62
CA ILE A 305 -17.46 -11.08 1.18
C ILE A 305 -16.95 -12.35 0.48
N ILE A 306 -15.98 -13.07 1.07
CA ILE A 306 -15.42 -14.29 0.48
C ILE A 306 -16.50 -15.39 0.41
N GLU A 307 -17.26 -15.62 1.48
CA GLU A 307 -18.31 -16.64 1.50
C GLU A 307 -19.40 -16.40 0.45
N VAL A 308 -19.94 -15.18 0.40
CA VAL A 308 -21.01 -14.84 -0.54
C VAL A 308 -20.51 -14.86 -1.98
N SER A 309 -19.32 -14.32 -2.25
CA SER A 309 -18.77 -14.34 -3.61
C SER A 309 -18.48 -15.76 -4.12
N ARG A 310 -17.97 -16.68 -3.27
CA ARG A 310 -17.78 -18.08 -3.66
C ARG A 310 -19.11 -18.76 -4.05
N LYS A 311 -20.21 -18.47 -3.34
CA LYS A 311 -21.56 -18.93 -3.70
C LYS A 311 -22.04 -18.35 -5.05
N GLN A 312 -21.51 -17.20 -5.46
CA GLN A 312 -21.79 -16.57 -6.75
C GLN A 312 -20.83 -17.01 -7.88
N GLY A 313 -20.06 -18.08 -7.68
CA GLY A 313 -19.20 -18.68 -8.70
C GLY A 313 -17.78 -18.10 -8.77
N TRP A 314 -17.36 -17.30 -7.79
CA TRP A 314 -15.96 -16.89 -7.69
C TRP A 314 -15.08 -18.08 -7.29
N THR A 315 -14.08 -18.37 -8.10
CA THR A 315 -13.18 -19.51 -7.92
C THR A 315 -12.15 -19.26 -6.82
N GLU A 316 -11.47 -20.33 -6.41
CA GLU A 316 -10.30 -20.21 -5.54
C GLU A 316 -9.18 -19.44 -6.29
N GLY A 317 -8.43 -18.65 -5.54
CA GLY A 317 -7.40 -17.78 -6.08
C GLY A 317 -7.07 -16.64 -5.13
N ARG A 318 -6.30 -15.68 -5.63
CA ARG A 318 -5.93 -14.47 -4.90
C ARG A 318 -6.55 -13.25 -5.52
N TYR A 319 -7.16 -12.43 -4.68
CA TYR A 319 -7.86 -11.25 -5.13
C TYR A 319 -7.47 -10.03 -4.31
N GLN A 320 -7.73 -8.88 -4.92
CA GLN A 320 -7.76 -7.60 -4.27
C GLN A 320 -9.22 -7.21 -4.03
N VAL A 321 -9.51 -6.69 -2.84
CA VAL A 321 -10.86 -6.42 -2.36
C VAL A 321 -10.96 -5.02 -1.78
N PHE A 322 -12.07 -4.38 -2.10
CA PHE A 322 -12.46 -3.09 -1.57
C PHE A 322 -13.75 -3.27 -0.79
N GLY A 323 -13.71 -2.96 0.51
CA GLY A 323 -14.93 -2.82 1.32
C GLY A 323 -15.56 -1.47 1.04
N LEU A 324 -16.86 -1.44 0.74
CA LEU A 324 -17.57 -0.27 0.25
C LEU A 324 -18.76 0.07 1.18
N THR A 325 -19.10 1.36 1.26
CA THR A 325 -20.29 1.79 2.01
C THR A 325 -21.60 1.29 1.38
N ALA A 326 -22.62 1.10 2.23
CA ALA A 326 -24.00 0.92 1.80
C ALA A 326 -24.66 2.26 1.38
N PRO A 327 -25.67 2.24 0.48
CA PRO A 327 -26.52 3.41 0.26
C PRO A 327 -27.09 3.95 1.57
N GLY A 328 -27.11 5.28 1.71
CA GLY A 328 -27.51 5.98 2.94
C GLY A 328 -26.45 6.06 4.05
N SER A 329 -25.31 5.36 3.92
CA SER A 329 -24.21 5.49 4.89
C SER A 329 -23.46 6.81 4.74
N ALA A 330 -22.81 7.26 5.82
CA ALA A 330 -21.99 8.48 5.80
C ALA A 330 -20.90 8.43 4.71
N GLY A 331 -20.89 9.47 3.86
CA GLY A 331 -19.96 9.58 2.73
C GLY A 331 -20.34 8.76 1.49
N HIS A 332 -21.42 7.99 1.52
CA HIS A 332 -22.00 7.37 0.33
C HIS A 332 -22.60 8.43 -0.60
N LEU A 333 -22.37 8.30 -1.91
CA LEU A 333 -22.97 9.18 -2.90
C LEU A 333 -23.93 8.37 -3.79
N THR A 334 -25.19 8.79 -3.84
CA THR A 334 -26.18 8.27 -4.79
C THR A 334 -26.51 9.37 -5.80
N LEU A 335 -26.29 9.09 -7.09
CA LEU A 335 -26.64 9.97 -8.19
C LEU A 335 -28.16 9.90 -8.46
N PRO A 336 -28.80 11.00 -8.90
CA PRO A 336 -30.24 11.02 -9.15
C PRO A 336 -30.65 10.09 -10.31
N THR A 337 -29.79 9.96 -11.32
CA THR A 337 -29.99 9.09 -12.49
C THR A 337 -28.67 8.46 -12.90
N PRO A 338 -28.68 7.29 -13.57
CA PRO A 338 -27.50 6.77 -14.24
C PRO A 338 -26.93 7.78 -15.25
N ILE A 339 -25.61 7.79 -15.45
CA ILE A 339 -24.95 8.66 -16.43
C ILE A 339 -24.74 7.87 -17.73
N PRO A 340 -25.47 8.15 -18.82
CA PRO A 340 -25.38 7.39 -20.07
C PRO A 340 -24.07 7.65 -20.85
N HIS A 341 -23.65 6.63 -21.60
CA HIS A 341 -22.51 6.68 -22.52
C HIS A 341 -22.95 6.53 -23.98
N HIS A 342 -22.88 7.64 -24.72
CA HIS A 342 -23.43 7.73 -26.08
C HIS A 342 -22.45 7.32 -27.20
N SER A 343 -21.13 7.41 -27.00
CA SER A 343 -20.14 7.12 -28.05
C SER A 343 -20.23 5.66 -28.54
N ARG A 344 -20.24 5.43 -29.86
CA ARG A 344 -20.36 4.09 -30.47
C ARG A 344 -19.09 3.73 -31.25
N GLY A 345 -18.88 2.44 -31.52
CA GLY A 345 -17.73 1.93 -32.27
C GLY A 345 -16.77 1.07 -31.44
N ARG A 346 -15.83 0.39 -32.11
CA ARG A 346 -14.79 -0.42 -31.46
C ARG A 346 -13.92 0.48 -30.59
N GLY A 347 -13.70 0.10 -29.33
CA GLY A 347 -12.94 0.92 -28.38
C GLY A 347 -13.71 2.09 -27.76
N SER A 348 -14.99 2.29 -28.08
CA SER A 348 -15.76 3.42 -27.53
C SER A 348 -16.05 3.32 -26.03
N ALA A 349 -15.94 2.14 -25.42
CA ALA A 349 -16.31 1.94 -24.02
C ALA A 349 -15.64 2.95 -23.08
N PHE A 350 -16.45 3.64 -22.27
CA PHE A 350 -15.98 4.66 -21.34
C PHE A 350 -14.85 4.18 -20.40
N THR A 351 -14.92 2.92 -19.97
CA THR A 351 -13.88 2.25 -19.18
C THR A 351 -13.15 1.20 -20.01
N GLN A 352 -12.00 1.54 -20.58
CA GLN A 352 -11.03 0.56 -21.11
C GLN A 352 -10.07 0.07 -19.99
N GLY A 353 -10.62 -0.30 -18.83
CA GLY A 353 -9.83 -0.67 -17.65
C GLY A 353 -10.33 -0.01 -16.37
N GLN A 354 -9.81 1.17 -16.04
CA GLN A 354 -10.28 2.06 -14.97
C GLN A 354 -10.32 3.48 -15.53
N ARG A 355 -11.27 4.30 -15.08
CA ARG A 355 -11.27 5.74 -15.36
C ARG A 355 -11.35 6.50 -14.04
N TYR A 356 -10.63 7.61 -13.93
CA TYR A 356 -10.54 8.39 -12.71
C TYR A 356 -11.23 9.73 -12.94
N VAL A 357 -12.15 10.09 -12.04
CA VAL A 357 -12.96 11.31 -12.14
C VAL A 357 -13.10 11.96 -10.77
N VAL A 358 -13.48 13.23 -10.78
CA VAL A 358 -13.85 13.97 -9.55
C VAL A 358 -15.31 13.71 -9.22
N ARG A 359 -15.64 13.35 -7.97
CA ARG A 359 -17.01 13.04 -7.54
C ARG A 359 -18.02 14.15 -7.85
N ASP A 360 -17.59 15.40 -7.75
CA ASP A 360 -18.44 16.56 -8.01
C ASP A 360 -18.78 16.74 -9.50
N ARG A 361 -17.97 16.17 -10.40
CA ARG A 361 -18.33 16.09 -11.83
C ARG A 361 -19.38 15.01 -12.05
N LEU A 362 -19.27 13.86 -11.37
CA LEU A 362 -20.30 12.81 -11.44
C LEU A 362 -21.68 13.34 -11.02
N ARG A 363 -21.76 14.18 -9.97
CA ARG A 363 -23.02 14.79 -9.52
C ARG A 363 -23.72 15.67 -10.56
N ARG A 364 -22.95 16.24 -11.50
CA ARG A 364 -23.42 17.26 -12.46
C ARG A 364 -23.48 16.75 -13.90
N ALA A 365 -22.80 15.66 -14.19
CA ALA A 365 -22.72 15.08 -15.52
C ALA A 365 -24.08 14.53 -15.96
N ARG A 366 -24.44 14.84 -17.21
CA ARG A 366 -25.62 14.30 -17.89
C ARG A 366 -25.24 13.15 -18.82
N SER A 367 -23.98 13.10 -19.24
CA SER A 367 -23.41 11.99 -19.99
C SER A 367 -21.94 11.80 -19.64
N THR A 368 -21.37 10.67 -20.05
CA THR A 368 -19.93 10.44 -19.89
C THR A 368 -19.04 11.40 -20.67
N ALA A 369 -19.57 12.19 -21.61
CA ALA A 369 -18.80 13.20 -22.33
C ALA A 369 -18.44 14.39 -21.42
N ASP A 370 -19.16 14.57 -20.30
CA ASP A 370 -18.93 15.63 -19.32
C ASP A 370 -17.80 15.30 -18.31
N LEU A 371 -17.19 14.11 -18.42
CA LEU A 371 -16.33 13.49 -17.39
C LEU A 371 -14.84 13.41 -17.73
#